data_AF-A0A8T6TAG2-F1
#
_entry.id   AF-A0A8T6TAG2-F1
#
_cell.length_a   1.000
_cell.length_b   1.000
_cell.length_c   1.000
_cell.angle_alpha   90.00
_cell.angle_beta   90.00
_cell.angle_gamma   90.00
#
_symmetry.space_group_name_H-M   'P 1'
#
loop_
_entity.id
_entity.type
_entity.pdbx_description
1 polymer ?
#
loop_
_entity_poly.entity_id
_entity_poly.type
_entity_poly.pdbx_seq_one_letter_code
_entity_poly.pdbx_strand_id
1 'polypeptide(L)' 'LSGIVAALETSRQGFEVDLVEKTNALGGNLRRVTHSITGEDPEAFLKETIQMIKDDPNITLHTGTEIEEVHGYMGNFDV' A
#
# COMPACT_ATOMS: atom_id res chain seq x y z
N LEU A 1 -5.54 4.25 -0.84
CA LEU A 1 -5.66 4.07 0.62
C LEU A 1 -5.93 2.62 0.99
N SER A 2 -6.92 1.95 0.39
CA SER A 2 -7.25 0.55 0.68
C SER A 2 -6.05 -0.41 0.67
N GLY A 3 -5.20 -0.37 -0.37
CA GLY A 3 -4.01 -1.23 -0.45
C GLY A 3 -2.97 -0.98 0.66
N ILE A 4 -2.76 0.29 1.05
CA ILE A 4 -1.83 0.65 2.14
C ILE A 4 -2.32 0.06 3.47
N VAL A 5 -3.62 0.23 3.78
CA VAL A 5 -4.20 -0.31 5.01
C VAL A 5 -4.16 -1.83 5.01
N ALA A 6 -4.52 -2.47 3.89
CA ALA A 6 -4.47 -3.93 3.78
C ALA A 6 -3.05 -4.48 4.01
N ALA A 7 -2.03 -3.84 3.44
CA ALA A 7 -0.64 -4.23 3.61
C ALA A 7 -0.19 -4.11 5.09
N LEU A 8 -0.48 -2.97 5.74
CA LEU A 8 -0.13 -2.75 7.15
C LEU A 8 -0.82 -3.75 8.08
N GLU A 9 -2.12 -3.99 7.90
CA GLU A 9 -2.85 -4.95 8.76
C GLU A 9 -2.42 -6.41 8.51
N THR A 10 -1.98 -6.74 7.30
CA THR A 10 -1.46 -8.08 6.97
C THR A 10 -0.08 -8.28 7.59
N SER A 11 0.81 -7.27 7.46
CA SER A 11 2.12 -7.28 8.10
C SER A 11 2.04 -7.37 9.63
N ARG A 12 1.11 -6.63 10.26
CA ARG A 12 0.88 -6.68 11.72
C ARG A 12 0.50 -8.05 12.24
N GLN A 13 -0.08 -8.90 11.39
CA GLN A 13 -0.40 -10.29 11.72
C GLN A 13 0.80 -11.23 11.56
N GLY A 14 1.95 -10.71 11.09
CA GLY A 14 3.21 -11.44 10.96
C GLY A 14 3.43 -12.05 9.58
N PHE A 15 2.69 -11.61 8.55
CA PHE A 15 2.86 -12.09 7.18
C PHE A 15 3.72 -11.13 6.35
N GLU A 16 4.56 -11.69 5.48
CA GLU A 16 5.27 -10.91 4.46
C GLU A 16 4.28 -10.42 3.39
N VAL A 17 4.51 -9.20 2.88
CA VAL A 17 3.62 -8.54 1.93
C VAL A 17 4.42 -7.87 0.82
N ASP A 18 4.13 -8.21 -0.43
CA ASP A 18 4.52 -7.43 -1.59
C ASP A 18 3.40 -6.43 -1.96
N LEU A 19 3.70 -5.13 -1.82
CA LEU A 19 2.80 -4.06 -2.21
C LEU A 19 3.23 -3.49 -3.56
N VAL A 20 2.45 -3.79 -4.61
CA VAL A 20 2.71 -3.33 -5.99
C VAL A 20 1.85 -2.12 -6.34
N GLU A 21 2.47 -1.04 -6.78
CA GLU A 21 1.84 0.20 -7.22
C GLU A 21 2.33 0.58 -8.63
N LYS A 22 1.37 0.73 -9.55
CA LYS A 22 1.62 1.05 -10.96
C LYS A 22 2.33 2.39 -11.14
N THR A 23 2.01 3.37 -10.31
CA THR A 23 2.62 4.70 -10.39
C THR A 23 3.89 4.79 -9.55
N ASN A 24 4.68 5.85 -9.73
CA ASN A 24 5.90 6.06 -8.95
C ASN A 24 5.63 6.49 -7.49
N ALA A 25 4.37 6.54 -7.05
CA ALA A 25 4.03 7.07 -5.73
C ALA A 25 2.72 6.49 -5.16
N LEU A 26 2.81 5.98 -3.94
CA LEU A 26 1.64 5.55 -3.16
C LEU A 26 0.65 6.68 -2.88
N GLY A 27 -0.61 6.33 -2.67
CA GLY A 27 -1.66 7.21 -2.14
C GLY A 27 -2.93 7.24 -2.97
N GLY A 28 -2.83 6.98 -4.28
CA GLY A 28 -3.98 6.95 -5.19
C GLY A 28 -4.85 8.20 -5.07
N ASN A 29 -6.17 8.01 -5.01
CA ASN A 29 -7.13 9.13 -4.94
C ASN A 29 -6.98 10.03 -3.71
N LEU A 30 -6.39 9.56 -2.62
CA LEU A 30 -6.21 10.39 -1.41
C LEU A 30 -5.31 11.61 -1.68
N ARG A 31 -4.39 11.51 -2.65
CA ARG A 31 -3.56 12.64 -3.10
C ARG A 31 -4.36 13.80 -3.68
N ARG A 32 -5.61 13.57 -4.09
CA ARG A 32 -6.49 14.58 -4.69
C ARG A 32 -7.42 15.22 -3.65
N VAL A 33 -7.40 14.75 -2.41
CA VAL A 33 -8.23 15.24 -1.32
C VAL A 33 -7.45 16.30 -0.57
N THR A 34 -7.91 17.55 -0.62
CA THR A 34 -7.26 18.69 0.04
C THR A 34 -7.88 19.04 1.39
N HIS A 35 -9.13 18.64 1.64
CA HIS A 35 -9.85 18.94 2.87
C HIS A 35 -10.66 17.72 3.31
N SER A 36 -10.54 17.32 4.57
CA SER A 36 -11.45 16.35 5.18
C SER A 36 -12.71 17.03 5.73
N ILE A 37 -13.82 16.32 5.69
CA ILE A 37 -15.10 16.74 6.30
C ILE A 37 -14.98 16.72 7.85
N THR A 38 -14.06 15.92 8.38
CA THR A 38 -13.80 15.75 9.82
C THR A 38 -12.76 16.73 10.39
N GLY A 39 -12.17 17.58 9.55
CA GLY A 39 -11.10 18.51 9.95
C GLY A 39 -9.70 17.89 10.05
N GLU A 40 -9.56 16.59 9.72
CA GLU A 40 -8.26 15.93 9.60
C GLU A 40 -7.51 16.41 8.35
N ASP A 41 -6.17 16.39 8.42
CA ASP A 41 -5.29 16.71 7.28
C ASP A 41 -5.01 15.44 6.46
N PRO A 42 -5.60 15.29 5.26
CA PRO A 42 -5.44 14.10 4.43
C PRO A 42 -4.00 13.91 3.93
N GLU A 43 -3.25 15.01 3.77
CA GLU A 43 -1.87 14.98 3.31
C GLU A 43 -0.94 14.48 4.41
N ALA A 44 -1.12 15.00 5.63
CA ALA A 44 -0.39 14.53 6.81
C ALA A 44 -0.63 13.03 7.05
N PHE A 45 -1.90 12.61 7.02
CA PHE A 45 -2.27 11.20 7.18
C PHE A 45 -1.68 10.31 6.08
N LEU A 46 -1.71 10.75 4.82
CA LEU A 46 -1.09 10.01 3.73
C LEU A 46 0.43 9.88 3.91
N LYS A 47 1.11 10.95 4.35
CA LYS A 47 2.55 10.93 4.57
C LYS A 47 2.93 9.96 5.69
N GLU A 48 2.20 9.99 6.79
CA GLU A 48 2.40 9.08 7.93
C GLU A 48 2.22 7.62 7.52
N THR A 49 1.14 7.31 6.80
CA THR A 49 0.86 5.94 6.35
C THR A 49 1.87 5.43 5.32
N ILE A 50 2.37 6.27 4.42
CA ILE A 50 3.47 5.90 3.52
C ILE A 50 4.76 5.62 4.30
N GLN A 51 5.04 6.41 5.34
CA GLN A 51 6.23 6.20 6.18
C GLN A 51 6.13 4.87 6.92
N MET A 52 4.96 4.54 7.49
CA MET A 52 4.73 3.23 8.11
C MET A 52 4.98 2.07 7.16
N ILE A 53 4.58 2.16 5.89
CA ILE A 53 4.87 1.13 4.87
C ILE A 53 6.38 0.98 4.65
N LYS A 54 7.11 2.09 4.53
CA LYS A 54 8.54 2.08 4.22
C LYS A 54 9.40 1.59 5.37
N ASP A 55 8.94 1.78 6.61
CA ASP A 55 9.67 1.38 7.81
C ASP A 55 9.33 -0.04 8.26
N ASP A 56 8.34 -0.69 7.64
CA ASP A 56 7.92 -2.04 7.98
C ASP A 56 8.76 -3.08 7.23
N PRO A 57 9.58 -3.89 7.92
CA PRO A 57 10.49 -4.85 7.28
C PRO A 57 9.78 -6.02 6.61
N ASN A 58 8.51 -6.28 6.92
CA ASN A 58 7.73 -7.35 6.28
C ASN A 58 7.06 -6.88 4.98
N ILE A 59 7.16 -5.59 4.64
CA ILE A 59 6.51 -5.02 3.46
C ILE A 59 7.57 -4.65 2.42
N THR A 60 7.53 -5.35 1.28
CA THR A 60 8.31 -4.98 0.10
C THR A 60 7.47 -4.10 -0.80
N LEU A 61 7.88 -2.85 -0.99
CA LEU A 61 7.18 -1.88 -1.83
C LEU A 61 7.77 -1.83 -3.25
N HIS A 62 6.94 -2.12 -4.25
CA HIS A 62 7.25 -1.99 -5.67
C HIS A 62 6.47 -0.83 -6.27
N THR A 63 7.15 0.24 -6.69
CA THR A 63 6.53 1.41 -7.35
C THR A 63 6.94 1.50 -8.81
N GLY A 64 6.04 1.98 -9.67
CA GLY A 64 6.29 1.99 -11.11
C GLY A 64 6.20 0.58 -11.71
N THR A 65 5.48 -0.32 -11.02
CA THR A 65 5.44 -1.75 -11.33
C THR A 65 3.99 -2.18 -11.49
N GLU A 66 3.72 -3.00 -12.49
CA GLU A 66 2.43 -3.65 -12.67
C GLU A 66 2.61 -5.16 -12.78
N ILE A 67 1.62 -5.91 -12.30
CA ILE A 67 1.60 -7.37 -12.43
C ILE A 67 1.24 -7.68 -13.88
N GLU A 68 2.13 -8.39 -14.58
CA GLU A 68 1.92 -8.80 -15.98
C GLU A 68 1.07 -10.07 -16.07
N GLU A 69 1.35 -11.05 -15.21
CA GLU A 69 0.68 -12.35 -15.22
C GLU A 69 0.56 -12.92 -13.81
N VAL A 70 -0.42 -13.80 -13.61
CA VAL A 70 -0.62 -14.53 -12.35
C VAL A 70 -0.96 -15.97 -12.69
N HIS A 71 -0.15 -16.91 -12.23
CA HIS A 71 -0.35 -18.35 -12.38
C HIS A 71 -0.61 -19.03 -11.04
N GLY A 72 -1.17 -20.23 -11.09
CA GLY A 72 -1.33 -21.09 -9.91
C GLY A 72 -2.75 -21.11 -9.32
N TYR A 73 -2.84 -21.37 -8.01
CA TYR A 73 -4.11 -21.57 -7.30
C TYR A 73 -3.99 -21.12 -5.84
N MET A 74 -5.10 -21.14 -5.11
CA MET A 74 -5.15 -20.69 -3.71
C MET A 74 -4.04 -21.31 -2.85
N GLY A 75 -3.18 -20.46 -2.29
CA GLY A 75 -2.05 -20.84 -1.43
C GLY A 75 -0.77 -21.21 -2.18
N ASN A 76 -0.78 -21.20 -3.51
CA ASN A 76 0.39 -21.45 -4.35
C ASN A 76 0.26 -20.66 -5.67
N PHE A 77 0.58 -19.37 -5.59
CA PHE A 77 0.60 -18.46 -6.73
C PHE A 77 2.03 -18.17 -7.15
N ASP A 78 2.21 -18.02 -8.45
CA ASP A 78 3.43 -17.50 -9.07
C ASP A 78 3.04 -16.20 -9.79
N VAL A 79 3.66 -15.08 -9.38
CA VAL A 79 3.23 -13.70 -9.68
C VAL A 79 4.41 -12.88 -10.17
#